data_AF-A0A8C2QMP2-F1
#
_entry.id   AF-A0A8C2QMP2-F1
#
_cell.length_a   1.000
_cell.length_b   1.000
_cell.length_c   1.000
_cell.angle_alpha   90.00
_cell.angle_beta   90.00
_cell.angle_gamma   90.00
#
_symmetry.space_group_name_H-M   'P 1'
#
loop_
_entity.id
_entity.type
_entity.pdbx_description
1 polymer ?
#
loop_
_entity_poly.entity_id
_entity_poly.type
_entity_poly.pdbx_seq_one_letter_code
_entity_poly.pdbx_strand_id
1 'polypeptide(L)'
;MMLPDLRVCPCLEKGGAPRWAAESTAGVGLLIALLSAFGCCAQAPGLSMAAEGDTLVSVDYEIFGKVQGVFFRKYTQAEGKKLGLVGWVQNTDRGTVKGQLQGPISKVRPMQEWLQRRGSPKSHIDRANFNNEKVISKLDYADFQIVK
;
A
#
# COMPACT_ATOMS: atom_id res chain seq x y z
N MET A 1 -5.87 23.57 25.88
CA MET A 1 -5.74 23.35 24.42
C MET A 1 -4.29 23.59 24.06
N MET A 2 -3.52 22.53 23.81
CA MET A 2 -2.13 22.60 23.35
C MET A 2 -1.90 21.37 22.48
N LEU A 3 -1.81 21.56 21.16
CA LEU A 3 -1.24 20.57 20.26
C LEU A 3 0.28 20.81 20.23
N PRO A 4 1.12 19.80 20.49
CA PRO A 4 2.52 19.91 20.12
C PRO A 4 2.69 19.61 18.63
N ASP A 5 3.41 20.53 17.98
CA ASP A 5 4.11 20.34 16.71
C ASP A 5 5.05 19.13 16.82
N LEU A 6 4.90 18.15 15.93
CA LEU A 6 5.95 17.19 15.63
C LEU A 6 5.96 16.89 14.12
N ARG A 7 6.77 17.71 13.44
CA ARG A 7 7.60 17.30 12.30
C ARG A 7 8.40 16.04 12.63
N VAL A 8 8.90 15.44 11.55
CA VAL A 8 9.91 14.36 11.43
C VAL A 8 9.32 12.96 11.25
N CYS A 9 9.15 12.62 9.98
CA CYS A 9 9.39 11.27 9.47
C CYS A 9 10.92 11.03 9.47
N PRO A 10 11.45 10.02 10.16
CA PRO A 10 12.78 9.52 9.87
C PRO A 10 12.70 8.61 8.64
N CYS A 11 13.25 9.08 7.52
CA CYS A 11 13.66 8.20 6.43
C CYS A 11 14.93 7.44 6.85
N LEU A 12 15.04 6.22 6.32
CA LEU A 12 16.29 5.58 5.89
C LEU A 12 17.21 5.03 7.00
N GLU A 13 17.27 3.70 7.12
CA GLU A 13 18.47 2.91 6.78
C GLU A 13 18.34 1.42 7.16
N LYS A 14 19.11 0.61 6.41
CA LYS A 14 19.76 -0.67 6.74
C LYS A 14 19.29 -1.90 5.96
N GLY A 15 20.25 -2.43 5.18
CA GLY A 15 20.26 -3.71 4.48
C GLY A 15 20.85 -3.52 3.09
N GLY A 16 22.16 -3.59 2.84
CA GLY A 16 23.13 -4.56 3.34
C GLY A 16 23.67 -5.30 2.11
N ALA A 17 24.70 -4.74 1.46
CA ALA A 17 25.32 -5.33 0.28
C ALA A 17 26.28 -6.45 0.67
N PRO A 18 26.24 -7.64 0.03
CA PRO A 18 27.36 -8.56 0.10
C PRO A 18 28.42 -8.24 -0.96
N ARG A 19 29.59 -7.86 -0.44
CA ARG A 19 30.92 -8.00 -1.07
C ARG A 19 31.18 -9.49 -1.34
N TRP A 20 31.49 -9.84 -2.58
CA TRP A 20 32.39 -10.96 -2.89
C TRP A 20 33.10 -10.59 -4.21
N ALA A 21 34.34 -10.12 -4.11
CA ALA A 21 35.58 -10.91 -4.14
C ALA A 21 35.95 -11.30 -5.58
N ALA A 22 36.87 -10.52 -6.13
CA ALA A 22 37.56 -10.77 -7.38
C ALA A 22 38.88 -11.50 -7.10
N GLU A 23 39.12 -12.63 -7.76
CA GLU A 23 40.45 -13.22 -8.05
C GLU A 23 40.31 -13.92 -9.42
N SER A 24 40.98 -13.48 -10.48
CA SER A 24 42.41 -13.55 -10.83
C SER A 24 42.83 -14.88 -11.48
N THR A 25 43.53 -14.74 -12.60
CA THR A 25 43.87 -15.68 -13.67
C THR A 25 44.97 -16.69 -13.33
N ALA A 26 44.89 -17.92 -13.86
CA ALA A 26 45.88 -18.51 -14.80
C ALA A 26 45.72 -20.04 -14.95
N GLY A 27 45.92 -20.54 -16.18
CA GLY A 27 46.59 -21.83 -16.38
C GLY A 27 45.78 -23.02 -16.91
N VAL A 28 45.73 -23.13 -18.24
CA VAL A 28 45.84 -24.36 -19.08
C VAL A 28 45.09 -25.65 -18.67
N GLY A 29 44.21 -26.11 -19.56
CA GLY A 29 44.08 -27.55 -19.79
C GLY A 29 42.65 -28.09 -19.93
N LEU A 30 42.32 -28.43 -21.19
CA LEU A 30 41.47 -29.56 -21.58
C LEU A 30 39.93 -29.36 -21.57
N LEU A 31 39.41 -29.30 -22.81
CA LEU A 31 38.17 -29.90 -23.31
C LEU A 31 37.10 -30.26 -22.26
N ILE A 32 35.95 -29.57 -22.28
CA ILE A 32 34.57 -30.14 -22.34
C ILE A 32 33.54 -29.03 -22.07
N ALA A 33 32.39 -29.18 -22.74
CA ALA A 33 31.08 -28.55 -22.52
C ALA A 33 30.76 -27.31 -23.37
N LEU A 34 30.22 -27.58 -24.56
CA LEU A 34 29.05 -26.86 -25.05
C LEU A 34 27.98 -26.84 -23.95
N LEU A 35 27.53 -25.64 -23.55
CA LEU A 35 26.12 -25.24 -23.42
C LEU A 35 26.07 -23.84 -22.81
N SER A 36 25.92 -22.88 -23.70
CA SER A 36 25.09 -21.68 -23.57
C SER A 36 24.83 -21.14 -22.17
N ALA A 37 25.58 -20.08 -21.84
CA ALA A 37 25.05 -18.77 -21.50
C ALA A 37 23.78 -18.70 -20.64
N PHE A 38 23.96 -18.07 -19.48
CA PHE A 38 23.13 -16.95 -19.01
C PHE A 38 21.61 -17.13 -19.09
N GLY A 39 21.00 -17.36 -17.93
CA GLY A 39 19.59 -17.04 -17.77
C GLY A 39 18.90 -17.95 -16.76
N CYS A 40 19.17 -17.72 -15.48
CA CYS A 40 18.21 -18.10 -14.46
C CYS A 40 16.98 -17.20 -14.66
N CYS A 41 16.10 -17.59 -15.59
CA CYS A 41 14.79 -16.97 -15.75
C CYS A 41 13.89 -17.48 -14.62
N ALA A 42 14.16 -17.02 -13.40
CA ALA A 42 13.18 -17.02 -12.33
C ALA A 42 12.08 -16.02 -12.72
N GLN A 43 11.08 -16.51 -13.44
CA GLN A 43 9.87 -15.76 -13.72
C GLN A 43 9.08 -15.68 -12.40
N ALA A 44 9.22 -14.58 -11.67
CA ALA A 44 8.25 -14.22 -10.67
C ALA A 44 6.99 -13.72 -11.40
N PRO A 45 5.81 -14.36 -11.24
CA PRO A 45 4.56 -13.75 -11.65
C PRO A 45 4.19 -12.75 -10.56
N GLY A 46 4.70 -11.54 -10.66
CA GLY A 46 4.41 -10.48 -9.72
C GLY A 46 4.25 -9.17 -10.47
N LEU A 47 3.01 -8.70 -10.57
CA LEU A 47 2.63 -7.36 -11.00
C LEU A 47 2.31 -7.13 -12.50
N SER A 48 1.48 -7.98 -13.09
CA SER A 48 0.65 -7.57 -14.23
C SER A 48 -0.80 -7.40 -13.77
N MET A 49 -1.20 -6.16 -13.50
CA MET A 49 -2.60 -5.68 -13.59
C MET A 49 -2.55 -4.15 -13.68
N ALA A 50 -1.91 -3.63 -14.73
CA ALA A 50 -2.10 -2.25 -15.15
C ALA A 50 -2.96 -2.28 -16.41
N ALA A 51 -4.01 -1.46 -16.38
CA ALA A 51 -4.90 -1.10 -17.48
C ALA A 51 -5.91 -2.16 -17.91
N GLU A 52 -6.99 -2.31 -17.14
CA GLU A 52 -8.28 -2.65 -17.74
C GLU A 52 -9.31 -1.63 -17.24
N GLY A 53 -9.57 -0.60 -18.06
CA GLY A 53 -10.60 0.44 -17.88
C GLY A 53 -10.49 1.27 -16.60
N ASP A 54 -10.41 2.60 -16.71
CA ASP A 54 -10.49 3.56 -15.59
C ASP A 54 -11.93 3.61 -15.02
N THR A 55 -12.45 2.45 -14.63
CA THR A 55 -13.75 2.30 -13.99
C THR A 55 -13.62 2.88 -12.59
N LEU A 56 -14.13 4.09 -12.44
CA LEU A 56 -14.18 4.74 -11.14
C LEU A 56 -15.21 4.00 -10.29
N VAL A 57 -14.79 3.61 -9.10
CA VAL A 57 -15.64 2.95 -8.12
C VAL A 57 -15.64 3.75 -6.83
N SER A 58 -16.77 3.73 -6.15
CA SER A 58 -16.94 4.21 -4.79
C SER A 58 -17.19 3.00 -3.90
N VAL A 59 -16.46 2.89 -2.80
CA VAL A 59 -16.65 1.83 -1.82
C VAL A 59 -16.65 2.41 -0.41
N ASP A 60 -17.65 2.03 0.37
CA ASP A 60 -17.71 2.34 1.79
C ASP A 60 -16.98 1.25 2.57
N TYR A 61 -16.26 1.62 3.60
CA TYR A 61 -15.54 0.68 4.45
C TYR A 61 -15.77 0.97 5.92
N GLU A 62 -15.76 -0.08 6.72
CA GLU A 62 -15.77 -0.02 8.18
C GLU A 62 -14.74 -0.98 8.76
N ILE A 63 -13.82 -0.44 9.54
CA ILE A 63 -12.72 -1.16 10.16
C ILE A 63 -13.01 -1.34 11.65
N PHE A 64 -12.93 -2.59 12.08
CA PHE A 64 -13.12 -3.04 13.45
C PHE A 64 -11.77 -3.37 14.09
N GLY A 65 -11.64 -3.05 15.37
CA GLY A 65 -10.49 -3.38 16.21
C GLY A 65 -9.94 -2.16 16.94
N LYS A 66 -8.65 -2.21 17.28
CA LYS A 66 -7.95 -1.14 17.99
C LYS A 66 -7.48 -0.05 17.02
N VAL A 67 -8.42 0.78 16.57
CA VAL A 67 -8.21 1.80 15.52
C VAL A 67 -8.32 3.25 16.01
N GLN A 68 -8.82 3.48 17.23
CA GLN A 68 -8.87 4.80 17.85
C GLN A 68 -7.62 5.09 18.71
N GLY A 69 -7.20 6.35 18.77
CA GLY A 69 -6.01 6.77 19.52
C GLY A 69 -4.65 6.40 18.90
N VAL A 70 -4.64 5.78 17.71
CA VAL A 70 -3.41 5.26 17.04
C VAL A 70 -3.06 6.00 15.75
N PHE A 71 -3.56 7.23 15.57
CA PHE A 71 -3.36 8.05 14.37
C PHE A 71 -3.80 7.39 13.05
N PHE A 72 -4.71 6.40 13.10
CA PHE A 72 -5.17 5.65 11.93
C PHE A 72 -5.61 6.56 10.78
N ARG A 73 -6.46 7.56 11.07
CA ARG A 73 -6.96 8.55 10.11
C ARG A 73 -5.86 9.27 9.31
N LYS A 74 -4.73 9.60 9.96
CA LYS A 74 -3.60 10.30 9.31
C LYS A 74 -2.89 9.39 8.31
N TYR A 75 -2.69 8.12 8.67
CA TYR A 75 -2.08 7.13 7.78
C TYR A 75 -3.00 6.79 6.61
N THR A 76 -4.30 6.62 6.87
CA THR A 76 -5.30 6.38 5.81
C THR A 76 -5.32 7.52 4.79
N GLN A 77 -5.30 8.78 5.26
CA GLN A 77 -5.23 9.93 4.37
C GLN A 77 -3.94 9.93 3.55
N ALA A 78 -2.78 9.67 4.18
CA ALA A 78 -1.49 9.65 3.48
C ALA A 78 -1.44 8.56 2.39
N GLU A 79 -1.91 7.35 2.68
CA GLU A 79 -1.93 6.26 1.70
C GLU A 79 -2.96 6.52 0.59
N GLY A 80 -4.14 7.05 0.94
CA GLY A 80 -5.14 7.48 -0.05
C GLY A 80 -4.58 8.51 -1.03
N LYS A 81 -3.90 9.55 -0.52
CA LYS A 81 -3.25 10.57 -1.36
C LYS A 81 -2.12 10.00 -2.20
N LYS A 82 -1.32 9.08 -1.66
CA LYS A 82 -0.24 8.39 -2.39
C LYS A 82 -0.76 7.55 -3.55
N LEU A 83 -1.92 6.92 -3.39
CA LEU A 83 -2.57 6.14 -4.44
C LEU A 83 -3.39 6.99 -5.41
N GLY A 84 -3.60 8.28 -5.10
CA GLY A 84 -4.43 9.20 -5.91
C GLY A 84 -5.94 8.96 -5.72
N LEU A 85 -6.35 8.44 -4.57
CA LEU A 85 -7.76 8.24 -4.22
C LEU A 85 -8.33 9.45 -3.48
N VAL A 86 -9.64 9.64 -3.60
CA VAL A 86 -10.39 10.68 -2.91
C VAL A 86 -11.44 10.06 -1.99
N GLY A 87 -11.98 10.86 -1.06
CA GLY A 87 -13.02 10.40 -0.14
C GLY A 87 -12.81 10.92 1.26
N TRP A 88 -13.24 10.16 2.26
CA TRP A 88 -13.20 10.62 3.65
C TRP A 88 -13.05 9.48 4.65
N VAL A 89 -12.56 9.82 5.84
CA VAL A 89 -12.41 8.90 6.97
C VAL A 89 -12.90 9.54 8.26
N GLN A 90 -13.69 8.81 9.05
CA GLN A 90 -14.28 9.25 10.32
C GLN A 90 -14.21 8.14 11.37
N ASN A 91 -14.02 8.53 12.64
CA ASN A 91 -14.23 7.62 13.76
C ASN A 91 -15.73 7.53 14.08
N THR A 92 -16.20 6.35 14.47
CA THR A 92 -17.56 6.18 14.99
C THR A 92 -17.55 6.18 16.52
N ASP A 93 -18.70 6.47 17.13
CA ASP A 93 -18.87 6.39 18.59
C ASP A 93 -18.77 4.96 19.12
N ARG A 94 -18.87 3.96 18.24
CA ARG A 94 -18.75 2.52 18.56
C ARG A 94 -17.31 2.04 18.65
N GLY A 95 -16.32 2.91 18.47
CA GLY A 95 -14.91 2.51 18.48
C GLY A 95 -14.37 2.06 17.11
N THR A 96 -15.18 2.11 16.04
CA THR A 96 -14.76 1.72 14.69
C THR A 96 -14.30 2.93 13.88
N VAL A 97 -13.69 2.67 12.73
CA VAL A 97 -13.35 3.69 11.73
C VAL A 97 -14.13 3.39 10.46
N LYS A 98 -14.95 4.34 10.03
CA LYS A 98 -15.67 4.27 8.76
C LYS A 98 -15.11 5.27 7.76
N GLY A 99 -15.35 5.03 6.49
CA GLY A 99 -15.00 5.97 5.44
C GLY A 99 -15.51 5.53 4.09
N GLN A 100 -15.22 6.37 3.10
CA GLN A 100 -15.50 6.10 1.70
C GLN A 100 -14.25 6.33 0.89
N LEU A 101 -13.98 5.43 -0.04
CA LEU A 101 -12.92 5.55 -1.05
C LEU A 101 -13.58 5.71 -2.41
N GLN A 102 -13.11 6.67 -3.19
CA GLN A 102 -13.49 6.83 -4.57
C GLN A 102 -12.26 6.96 -5.45
N GLY A 103 -12.30 6.31 -6.61
CA GLY A 103 -11.22 6.36 -7.59
C GLY A 103 -11.22 5.14 -8.50
N PRO A 104 -10.20 4.99 -9.36
CA PRO A 104 -10.11 3.86 -10.27
C PRO A 104 -9.95 2.55 -9.50
N ILE A 105 -10.66 1.51 -9.95
CA ILE A 105 -10.68 0.20 -9.29
C ILE A 105 -9.27 -0.38 -9.06
N SER A 106 -8.34 -0.16 -9.99
CA SER A 106 -6.94 -0.58 -9.88
C SER A 106 -6.19 0.05 -8.70
N LYS A 107 -6.63 1.22 -8.22
CA LYS A 107 -6.10 1.91 -7.04
C LYS A 107 -6.91 1.61 -5.78
N VAL A 108 -8.22 1.38 -5.93
CA VAL A 108 -9.09 1.01 -4.79
C VAL A 108 -8.73 -0.37 -4.23
N ARG A 109 -8.47 -1.37 -5.07
CA ARG A 109 -8.07 -2.73 -4.64
C ARG A 109 -6.84 -2.74 -3.71
N PRO A 110 -5.69 -2.14 -4.04
CA PRO A 110 -4.54 -2.10 -3.13
C PRO A 110 -4.83 -1.30 -1.86
N MET A 111 -5.69 -0.28 -1.91
CA MET A 111 -6.12 0.44 -0.71
C MET A 111 -6.96 -0.45 0.22
N GLN A 112 -7.86 -1.28 -0.32
CA GLN A 112 -8.63 -2.27 0.45
C GLN A 112 -7.70 -3.28 1.14
N GLU A 113 -6.70 -3.80 0.43
CA GLU A 113 -5.69 -4.71 1.01
C GLU A 113 -4.87 -4.04 2.12
N TRP A 114 -4.50 -2.76 1.93
CA TRP A 114 -3.77 -2.00 2.95
C TRP A 114 -4.60 -1.81 4.21
N LEU A 115 -5.90 -1.51 4.07
CA LEU A 115 -6.85 -1.37 5.18
C LEU A 115 -7.10 -2.68 5.93
N GLN A 116 -6.91 -3.83 5.27
CA GLN A 116 -7.02 -5.15 5.89
C GLN A 116 -5.74 -5.57 6.63
N ARG A 117 -4.57 -5.31 6.04
CA ARG A 117 -3.30 -5.93 6.51
C ARG A 117 -2.35 -4.99 7.24
N ARG A 118 -2.31 -3.70 6.86
CA ARG A 118 -1.26 -2.77 7.30
C ARG A 118 -1.80 -1.74 8.29
N GLY A 119 -2.75 -0.92 7.86
CA GLY A 119 -3.26 0.18 8.69
C GLY A 119 -2.15 1.06 9.29
N SER A 120 -2.38 1.54 10.52
CA SER A 120 -1.35 2.25 11.30
C SER A 120 -0.43 1.26 12.03
N PRO A 121 0.87 1.56 12.21
CA PRO A 121 1.81 0.70 12.91
C PRO A 121 1.39 0.29 14.33
N LYS A 122 0.60 1.15 14.99
CA LYS A 122 0.07 0.92 16.35
C LYS A 122 -1.37 0.40 16.36
N SER A 123 -2.01 0.25 15.20
CA SER A 123 -3.37 -0.26 15.10
C SER A 123 -3.41 -1.78 15.08
N HIS A 124 -4.52 -2.33 15.55
CA HIS A 124 -4.84 -3.74 15.39
C HIS A 124 -6.18 -3.83 14.66
N ILE A 125 -6.18 -4.47 13.49
CA ILE A 125 -7.36 -4.62 12.66
C ILE A 125 -7.87 -6.05 12.86
N ASP A 126 -9.04 -6.18 13.47
CA ASP A 126 -9.69 -7.48 13.66
C ASP A 126 -10.46 -7.88 12.40
N ARG A 127 -11.13 -6.89 11.79
CA ARG A 127 -11.97 -7.09 10.61
C ARG A 127 -12.10 -5.81 9.82
N ALA A 128 -12.07 -5.91 8.50
CA ALA A 128 -12.44 -4.82 7.58
C ALA A 128 -13.67 -5.25 6.79
N ASN A 129 -14.73 -4.47 6.87
CA ASN A 129 -15.95 -4.68 6.10
C ASN A 129 -16.00 -3.66 4.96
N PHE A 130 -16.35 -4.10 3.76
CA PHE A 130 -16.51 -3.26 2.59
C PHE A 130 -17.94 -3.38 2.10
N ASN A 131 -18.65 -2.25 2.02
CA ASN A 131 -20.05 -2.18 1.65
C ASN A 131 -20.24 -1.17 0.52
N ASN A 132 -21.41 -1.21 -0.11
CA ASN A 132 -21.86 -0.18 -1.06
C ASN A 132 -20.84 0.06 -2.20
N GLU A 133 -20.20 -1.00 -2.71
CA GLU A 133 -19.34 -0.91 -3.89
C GLU A 133 -20.21 -0.57 -5.11
N LYS A 134 -19.98 0.60 -5.69
CA LYS A 134 -20.74 1.13 -6.83
C LYS A 134 -19.80 1.73 -7.86
N VAL A 135 -20.09 1.50 -9.13
CA VAL A 135 -19.40 2.15 -10.24
C VAL A 135 -19.94 3.57 -10.38
N ILE A 136 -19.06 4.56 -10.40
CA ILE A 136 -19.39 5.98 -10.51
C ILE A 136 -18.83 6.54 -11.82
N SER A 137 -19.51 7.52 -12.41
CA SER A 137 -19.00 8.19 -13.62
C SER A 137 -18.15 9.42 -13.30
N LYS A 138 -18.29 9.97 -12.08
CA LYS A 138 -17.58 11.18 -11.61
C LYS A 138 -17.24 11.03 -10.13
N LEU A 139 -16.13 11.63 -9.73
CA LEU A 139 -15.73 11.72 -8.32
C LEU A 139 -16.62 12.74 -7.60
N ASP A 140 -17.19 12.33 -6.46
CA ASP A 140 -18.02 13.18 -5.61
C ASP A 140 -17.15 14.10 -4.72
N TYR A 141 -15.92 13.66 -4.44
CA TYR A 141 -14.96 14.37 -3.60
C TYR A 141 -13.74 14.83 -4.41
N ALA A 142 -13.20 15.99 -4.05
CA ALA A 142 -12.00 16.54 -4.68
C ALA A 142 -10.68 16.16 -3.97
N ASP A 143 -10.74 15.77 -2.68
CA ASP A 143 -9.56 15.41 -1.87
C ASP A 143 -9.93 14.30 -0.87
N PHE A 144 -8.91 13.74 -0.21
CA PHE A 144 -9.09 12.82 0.91
C PHE A 144 -9.16 13.56 2.25
N GLN A 145 -10.36 13.65 2.83
CA GLN A 145 -10.61 14.44 4.04
C GLN A 145 -10.70 13.59 5.32
N ILE A 146 -10.26 14.15 6.45
CA ILE A 146 -10.44 13.56 7.78
C ILE A 146 -11.63 14.27 8.44
N VAL A 147 -12.71 13.53 8.65
CA VAL A 147 -13.92 14.04 9.30
C VAL A 147 -13.76 13.88 10.82
N LYS A 148 -14.17 14.91 11.56
CA LYS A 148 -14.10 14.94 13.03
C LYS A 148 -15.26 14.21 13.66
#